data_AF-A0AAE6BW01-F1
#
_entry.id   AF-A0AAE6BW01-F1
#
_cell.length_a   1.000
_cell.length_b   1.000
_cell.length_c   1.000
_cell.angle_alpha   90.00
_cell.angle_beta   90.00
_cell.angle_gamma   90.00
#
_symmetry.space_group_name_H-M   'P 1'
#
loop_
_entity.id
_entity.type
_entity.pdbx_description
1 polymer ?
#
loop_
_entity_poly.entity_id
_entity_poly.type
_entity_poly.pdbx_seq_one_letter_code
_entity_poly.pdbx_strand_id
1 'polypeptide(L)'
;MPRHPSIHPSIHPSIHAYPHERVRVIDSPVNIKQGGGRNRALAEARGEYVMFVDADDALRSDAVAVCLETARRENADMVIFDYARFSSAPANIGEEICQLGKDASGLRGEDLRRRILDRSTPVWSAMYRKELITDNGLFFPEKVFYEDNAVALAMQLSAKTPVKINEALYLYRFDNLSVTRSTNNYHFFGRLASAVTLMDHLKRLGLYERYRKKLDFIFINQYFTHSIFGCIYRFDRVPMLRHNYIRKTISRHLPDYRSNPYFKAQPLRMKLKIFTHVRFPRLIKLMSNVSRRLHRAGS
;
A
#
# COMPACT_ATOMS: atom_id res chain seq x y z
N MET A 1 21.74 25.48 -38.45
CA MET A 1 21.58 24.61 -37.25
C MET A 1 20.19 23.99 -37.31
N PRO A 2 20.04 22.68 -37.51
CA PRO A 2 18.72 22.05 -37.54
C PRO A 2 18.17 21.95 -36.11
N ARG A 3 16.91 22.35 -35.93
CA ARG A 3 16.17 22.21 -34.68
C ARG A 3 15.94 20.73 -34.39
N HIS A 4 16.41 20.25 -33.24
CA HIS A 4 16.04 18.94 -32.73
C HIS A 4 14.51 18.87 -32.54
N PRO A 5 13.82 17.85 -33.06
CA PRO A 5 12.44 17.60 -32.70
C PRO A 5 12.41 17.18 -31.22
N SER A 6 11.66 17.94 -30.43
CA SER A 6 11.27 17.60 -29.07
C SER A 6 10.62 16.21 -29.06
N ILE A 7 11.27 15.26 -28.40
CA ILE A 7 10.72 13.94 -28.12
C ILE A 7 9.56 14.14 -27.15
N HIS A 8 8.34 14.29 -27.68
CA HIS A 8 7.14 14.08 -26.90
C HIS A 8 7.16 12.61 -26.43
N PRO A 9 7.03 12.31 -25.12
CA PRO A 9 6.75 10.96 -24.70
C PRO A 9 5.39 10.59 -25.29
N SER A 10 5.39 9.81 -26.36
CA SER A 10 4.18 9.36 -27.03
C SER A 10 3.30 8.63 -26.03
N ILE A 11 2.14 9.21 -25.74
CA ILE A 11 1.02 8.54 -25.08
C ILE A 11 0.78 7.21 -25.81
N HIS A 12 0.59 6.12 -25.07
CA HIS A 12 0.43 4.80 -25.68
C HIS A 12 -0.70 4.83 -26.73
N PRO A 13 -0.49 4.34 -27.98
CA PRO A 13 -1.44 4.51 -29.08
C PRO A 13 -2.88 4.06 -28.76
N SER A 14 -3.04 3.09 -27.86
CA SER A 14 -4.35 2.58 -27.43
C SER A 14 -5.21 3.61 -26.69
N ILE A 15 -4.64 4.66 -26.11
CA ILE A 15 -5.41 5.71 -25.40
C ILE A 15 -6.20 6.57 -26.40
N HIS A 16 -5.67 6.75 -27.62
CA HIS A 16 -6.35 7.45 -28.70
C HIS A 16 -7.50 6.65 -29.34
N ALA A 17 -7.61 5.36 -29.03
CA ALA A 17 -8.67 4.49 -29.54
C ALA A 17 -9.97 4.55 -28.69
N TYR A 18 -9.95 5.18 -27.51
CA TYR A 18 -11.12 5.34 -26.67
C TYR A 18 -11.86 6.66 -26.97
N PRO A 19 -13.20 6.70 -26.86
CA PRO A 19 -13.94 7.94 -27.05
C PRO A 19 -13.41 9.02 -26.12
N HIS A 20 -12.94 10.13 -26.68
CA HIS A 20 -12.34 11.26 -25.96
C HIS A 20 -13.23 11.83 -24.83
N GLU A 21 -14.54 11.60 -24.89
CA GLU A 21 -15.48 12.07 -23.87
C GLU A 21 -15.40 11.31 -22.54
N ARG A 22 -14.94 10.05 -22.52
CA ARG A 22 -14.87 9.22 -21.30
C ARG A 22 -13.45 9.04 -20.77
N VAL A 23 -12.44 9.41 -21.55
CA VAL A 23 -11.03 9.29 -21.20
C VAL A 23 -10.37 10.66 -21.30
N ARG A 24 -9.91 11.18 -20.17
CA ARG A 24 -9.13 12.42 -20.10
C ARG A 24 -7.67 12.10 -19.80
N VAL A 25 -6.77 12.53 -20.66
CA VAL A 25 -5.33 12.39 -20.46
C VAL A 25 -4.79 13.65 -19.80
N ILE A 26 -4.02 13.48 -18.72
CA ILE A 26 -3.37 14.56 -18.00
C ILE A 26 -1.86 14.35 -18.12
N ASP A 27 -1.22 15.08 -19.03
CA ASP A 27 0.21 14.96 -19.25
C ASP A 27 1.02 15.65 -18.14
N SER A 28 2.20 15.11 -17.83
CA SER A 28 3.15 15.66 -16.88
C SER A 28 4.50 15.91 -17.55
N PRO A 29 4.97 17.18 -17.65
CA PRO A 29 6.23 17.50 -18.31
C PRO A 29 7.44 16.89 -17.60
N VAL A 30 7.27 16.50 -16.33
CA VAL A 30 8.30 15.83 -15.52
C VAL A 30 7.73 14.57 -14.87
N ASN A 31 8.56 13.55 -14.67
CA ASN A 31 8.18 12.31 -13.99
C ASN A 31 7.97 12.56 -12.48
N ILE A 32 6.71 12.72 -12.07
CA ILE A 32 6.27 12.94 -10.68
C ILE A 32 5.96 11.65 -9.90
N LYS A 33 6.26 10.48 -10.50
CA LYS A 33 5.95 9.15 -9.97
C LYS A 33 4.45 8.93 -9.73
N GLN A 34 4.10 7.75 -9.23
CA GLN A 34 2.71 7.28 -9.09
C GLN A 34 1.90 8.19 -8.18
N GLY A 35 2.47 8.62 -7.05
CA GLY A 35 1.79 9.49 -6.09
C GLY A 35 1.36 10.83 -6.71
N GLY A 36 2.27 11.51 -7.41
CA GLY A 36 1.94 12.75 -8.11
C GLY A 36 0.91 12.54 -9.22
N GLY A 37 1.02 11.44 -9.97
CA GLY A 37 0.02 11.06 -10.97
C GLY A 37 -1.38 10.91 -10.38
N ARG A 38 -1.51 10.16 -9.28
CA ARG A 38 -2.79 9.97 -8.57
C ARG A 38 -3.34 11.29 -8.03
N ASN A 39 -2.50 12.16 -7.44
CA ASN A 39 -2.93 13.47 -6.95
C ASN A 39 -3.47 14.37 -8.08
N ARG A 40 -2.76 14.43 -9.22
CA ARG A 40 -3.21 15.23 -10.37
C ARG A 40 -4.51 14.70 -10.96
N ALA A 41 -4.63 13.38 -11.10
CA ALA A 41 -5.87 12.75 -11.55
C ALA A 41 -7.03 13.04 -10.58
N LEU A 42 -6.79 12.96 -9.27
CA LEU A 42 -7.79 13.25 -8.24
C LEU A 42 -8.25 14.71 -8.27
N ALA A 43 -7.33 15.67 -8.45
CA ALA A 43 -7.64 17.09 -8.54
C ALA A 43 -8.55 17.41 -9.75
N GLU A 44 -8.36 16.69 -10.85
CA GLU A 44 -9.15 16.86 -12.08
C GLU A 44 -10.43 15.99 -12.12
N ALA A 45 -10.60 15.09 -11.15
CA ALA A 45 -11.70 14.14 -11.11
C ALA A 45 -13.04 14.86 -10.81
N ARG A 46 -14.02 14.65 -11.70
CA ARG A 46 -15.36 15.25 -11.60
C ARG A 46 -16.43 14.29 -11.06
N GLY A 47 -16.12 13.00 -10.97
CA GLY A 47 -17.04 12.01 -10.40
C GLY A 47 -17.28 12.23 -8.90
N GLU A 48 -18.45 11.80 -8.44
CA GLU A 48 -18.78 11.73 -6.99
C GLU A 48 -17.91 10.71 -6.27
N TYR A 49 -17.56 9.62 -6.97
CA TYR A 49 -16.70 8.55 -6.49
C TYR A 49 -15.43 8.41 -7.33
N VAL A 50 -14.38 7.88 -6.71
CA VAL A 50 -13.09 7.59 -7.33
C VAL A 50 -12.65 6.16 -7.03
N MET A 51 -12.04 5.51 -8.02
CA MET A 51 -11.33 4.23 -7.90
C MET A 51 -9.92 4.43 -8.43
N PHE A 52 -8.93 3.86 -7.74
CA PHE A 52 -7.55 3.86 -8.20
C PHE A 52 -7.27 2.53 -8.89
N VAL A 53 -6.74 2.58 -10.12
CA VAL A 53 -6.38 1.40 -10.90
C VAL A 53 -4.95 1.56 -11.38
N ASP A 54 -4.11 0.56 -11.11
CA ASP A 54 -2.73 0.56 -11.57
C ASP A 54 -2.68 0.23 -13.07
N ALA A 55 -1.71 0.80 -13.78
CA ALA A 55 -1.67 0.79 -15.25
C ALA A 55 -1.45 -0.60 -15.87
N ASP A 56 -0.99 -1.56 -15.08
CA ASP A 56 -0.78 -2.95 -15.46
C ASP A 56 -1.86 -3.91 -14.95
N ASP A 57 -2.86 -3.39 -14.24
CA ASP A 57 -4.01 -4.11 -13.70
C ASP A 57 -5.28 -3.86 -14.52
N ALA A 58 -6.37 -4.54 -14.16
CA ALA A 58 -7.68 -4.37 -14.77
C ALA A 58 -8.81 -4.40 -13.73
N LEU A 59 -10.02 -4.02 -14.16
CA LEU A 59 -11.25 -4.20 -13.39
C LEU A 59 -12.13 -5.24 -14.07
N ARG A 60 -12.98 -5.90 -13.27
CA ARG A 60 -14.13 -6.64 -13.80
C ARG A 60 -15.04 -5.66 -14.54
N SER A 61 -15.64 -6.09 -15.65
CA SER A 61 -16.37 -5.20 -16.57
C SER A 61 -17.57 -4.48 -15.93
N ASP A 62 -18.15 -5.06 -14.89
CA ASP A 62 -19.27 -4.55 -14.10
C ASP A 62 -18.84 -3.90 -12.77
N ALA A 63 -17.53 -3.82 -12.46
CA ALA A 63 -17.01 -3.40 -11.16
C ALA A 63 -17.56 -2.04 -10.71
N VAL A 64 -17.57 -1.06 -11.62
CA VAL A 64 -18.08 0.29 -11.34
C VAL A 64 -19.59 0.27 -11.08
N ALA A 65 -20.35 -0.50 -11.87
CA ALA A 65 -21.80 -0.62 -11.72
C ALA A 65 -22.17 -1.24 -10.36
N VAL A 66 -21.54 -2.36 -10.01
CA VAL A 66 -21.74 -3.05 -8.72
C VAL A 66 -21.39 -2.14 -7.53
N CYS A 67 -20.26 -1.41 -7.63
CA CYS A 67 -19.85 -0.48 -6.58
C CYS A 67 -20.85 0.68 -6.43
N LEU A 68 -21.31 1.29 -7.52
CA LEU A 68 -22.26 2.40 -7.48
C LEU A 68 -23.65 1.97 -6.99
N GLU A 69 -24.13 0.80 -7.40
CA GLU A 69 -25.38 0.23 -6.89
C GLU A 69 -25.30 0.00 -5.38
N THR A 70 -24.21 -0.63 -4.92
CA THR A 70 -23.95 -0.86 -3.50
C THR A 70 -23.88 0.46 -2.72
N ALA A 71 -23.15 1.44 -3.26
CA ALA A 71 -23.00 2.74 -2.61
C ALA A 71 -24.34 3.48 -2.46
N ARG A 72 -25.20 3.43 -3.48
CA ARG A 72 -26.55 4.01 -3.42
C ARG A 72 -27.46 3.26 -2.45
N ARG A 73 -27.50 1.93 -2.53
CA ARG A 73 -28.35 1.09 -1.67
C ARG A 73 -28.02 1.26 -0.19
N GLU A 74 -26.74 1.33 0.15
CA GLU A 74 -26.26 1.33 1.53
C GLU A 74 -25.91 2.75 2.02
N ASN A 75 -26.08 3.78 1.19
CA ASN A 75 -25.58 5.15 1.43
C ASN A 75 -24.08 5.16 1.82
N ALA A 76 -23.26 4.40 1.10
CA ALA A 76 -21.86 4.17 1.42
C ALA A 76 -20.96 5.29 0.90
N ASP A 77 -20.06 5.81 1.74
CA ASP A 77 -18.96 6.69 1.32
C ASP A 77 -17.67 5.94 0.97
N MET A 78 -17.65 4.63 1.20
CA MET A 78 -16.60 3.72 0.74
C MET A 78 -17.16 2.32 0.51
N VAL A 79 -16.89 1.73 -0.65
CA VAL A 79 -17.18 0.33 -0.96
C VAL A 79 -15.86 -0.42 -1.15
N ILE A 80 -15.57 -1.34 -0.24
CA ILE A 80 -14.40 -2.22 -0.30
C ILE A 80 -14.82 -3.51 -1.01
N PHE A 81 -13.98 -3.97 -1.92
CA PHE A 81 -14.17 -5.21 -2.68
C PHE A 81 -12.90 -6.06 -2.66
N ASP A 82 -13.00 -7.27 -3.17
CA ASP A 82 -11.89 -8.22 -3.25
C ASP A 82 -11.20 -8.13 -4.60
N TYR A 83 -10.17 -8.96 -4.80
CA TYR A 83 -9.44 -9.00 -6.06
C TYR A 83 -9.08 -10.43 -6.46
N ALA A 84 -8.97 -10.66 -7.76
CA ALA A 84 -8.43 -11.88 -8.31
C ALA A 84 -7.03 -11.61 -8.86
N ARG A 85 -6.15 -12.61 -8.80
CA ARG A 85 -4.88 -12.55 -9.53
C ARG A 85 -5.11 -12.94 -10.99
N PHE A 86 -4.47 -12.26 -11.93
CA PHE A 86 -4.49 -12.69 -13.33
C PHE A 86 -3.11 -12.68 -13.97
N SER A 87 -2.93 -13.58 -14.94
CA SER A 87 -1.78 -13.67 -15.82
C SER A 87 -2.24 -13.32 -17.23
N SER A 88 -1.42 -12.57 -17.96
CA SER A 88 -1.65 -12.26 -19.37
C SER A 88 -1.07 -13.34 -20.29
N ALA A 89 -0.08 -14.11 -19.82
CA ALA A 89 0.58 -15.16 -20.62
C ALA A 89 1.00 -16.38 -19.76
N PRO A 90 0.23 -17.49 -19.80
CA PRO A 90 -1.07 -17.66 -20.46
C PRO A 90 -2.15 -16.81 -19.79
N ALA A 91 -3.16 -16.40 -20.57
CA ALA A 91 -4.33 -15.70 -20.04
C ALA A 91 -5.05 -16.61 -19.03
N ASN A 92 -5.04 -16.22 -17.76
CA ASN A 92 -5.69 -16.99 -16.71
C ASN A 92 -6.09 -16.09 -15.55
N ILE A 93 -7.34 -16.23 -15.09
CA ILE A 93 -7.79 -15.67 -13.81
C ILE A 93 -7.50 -16.73 -12.75
N GLY A 94 -6.54 -16.44 -11.90
CA GLY A 94 -6.14 -17.27 -10.77
C GLY A 94 -7.02 -17.04 -9.54
N GLU A 95 -6.41 -17.28 -8.38
CA GLU A 95 -7.09 -17.23 -7.08
C GLU A 95 -7.75 -15.88 -6.78
N GLU A 96 -9.01 -15.95 -6.35
CA GLU A 96 -9.72 -14.84 -5.71
C GLU A 96 -9.25 -14.66 -4.26
N ILE A 97 -8.86 -13.45 -3.92
CA ILE A 97 -8.32 -13.10 -2.61
C ILE A 97 -9.30 -12.21 -1.88
N CYS A 98 -9.98 -12.81 -0.90
CA CYS A 98 -10.81 -12.09 0.04
C CYS A 98 -9.97 -11.50 1.18
N GLN A 99 -9.43 -10.31 0.95
CA GLN A 99 -8.40 -9.69 1.81
C GLN A 99 -8.88 -9.49 3.25
N LEU A 100 -10.15 -9.10 3.45
CA LEU A 100 -10.76 -8.92 4.77
C LEU A 100 -11.42 -10.20 5.32
N GLY A 101 -11.48 -11.29 4.55
CA GLY A 101 -12.13 -12.54 4.92
C GLY A 101 -13.59 -12.62 4.46
N LYS A 102 -14.05 -13.82 4.12
CA LYS A 102 -15.39 -14.05 3.57
C LYS A 102 -16.50 -13.67 4.56
N ASP A 103 -16.20 -13.73 5.85
CA ASP A 103 -17.10 -13.28 6.92
C ASP A 103 -17.25 -11.75 7.00
N ALA A 104 -16.48 -10.98 6.23
CA ALA A 104 -16.49 -9.52 6.28
C ALA A 104 -17.61 -8.85 5.44
N SER A 105 -18.30 -9.57 4.55
CA SER A 105 -19.31 -9.00 3.62
C SER A 105 -20.49 -8.30 4.32
N GLY A 106 -20.76 -8.66 5.58
CA GLY A 106 -21.79 -8.02 6.40
C GLY A 106 -21.28 -6.89 7.28
N LEU A 107 -19.96 -6.70 7.38
CA LEU A 107 -19.38 -5.71 8.28
C LEU A 107 -19.64 -4.30 7.75
N ARG A 108 -19.92 -3.39 8.68
CA ARG A 108 -20.19 -1.97 8.44
C ARG A 108 -19.53 -1.14 9.53
N GLY A 109 -19.44 0.17 9.29
CA GLY A 109 -19.08 1.14 10.32
C GLY A 109 -17.82 0.74 11.11
N GLU A 110 -17.94 0.68 12.44
CA GLU A 110 -16.81 0.44 13.33
C GLU A 110 -16.23 -0.97 13.22
N ASP A 111 -17.06 -1.99 13.04
CA ASP A 111 -16.58 -3.37 12.93
C ASP A 111 -15.75 -3.57 11.67
N LEU A 112 -16.17 -2.94 10.57
CA LEU A 112 -15.37 -2.94 9.35
C LEU A 112 -14.06 -2.16 9.53
N ARG A 113 -14.05 -1.01 10.21
CA ARG A 113 -12.81 -0.27 10.53
C ARG A 113 -11.83 -1.10 11.36
N ARG A 114 -12.32 -1.84 12.37
CA ARG A 114 -11.49 -2.78 13.15
C ARG A 114 -10.92 -3.90 12.28
N ARG A 115 -11.74 -4.46 11.38
CA ARG A 115 -11.29 -5.48 10.43
C ARG A 115 -10.21 -4.96 9.47
N ILE A 116 -10.35 -3.73 8.97
CA ILE A 116 -9.34 -3.06 8.14
C ILE A 116 -8.03 -2.90 8.91
N LEU A 117 -8.08 -2.48 10.18
CA LEU A 117 -6.88 -2.38 11.02
C LEU A 117 -6.19 -3.73 11.26
N ASP A 118 -6.96 -4.82 11.28
CA ASP A 118 -6.43 -6.16 11.49
C ASP A 118 -5.77 -6.75 10.25
N ARG A 119 -6.33 -6.51 9.05
CA ARG A 119 -5.94 -7.23 7.83
C ARG A 119 -5.32 -6.35 6.74
N SER A 120 -5.50 -5.04 6.81
CA SER A 120 -5.07 -4.03 5.83
C SER A 120 -5.63 -4.28 4.42
N THR A 121 -6.01 -3.22 3.72
CA THR A 121 -6.44 -3.29 2.32
C THR A 121 -5.67 -2.28 1.47
N PRO A 122 -5.24 -2.64 0.25
CA PRO A 122 -4.61 -1.70 -0.66
C PRO A 122 -5.59 -0.59 -1.07
N VAL A 123 -5.06 0.53 -1.54
CA VAL A 123 -5.89 1.68 -1.95
C VAL A 123 -6.74 1.39 -3.18
N TRP A 124 -6.31 0.46 -4.04
CA TRP A 124 -7.02 0.09 -5.27
C TRP A 124 -8.16 -0.91 -5.03
N SER A 125 -8.26 -1.53 -3.86
CA SER A 125 -9.34 -2.49 -3.54
C SER A 125 -10.58 -1.81 -2.94
N ALA A 126 -10.88 -0.59 -3.38
CA ALA A 126 -12.06 0.15 -2.95
C ALA A 126 -12.46 1.27 -3.93
N MET A 127 -13.75 1.62 -3.87
CA MET A 127 -14.30 2.86 -4.41
C MET A 127 -14.58 3.82 -3.25
N TYR A 128 -14.15 5.07 -3.40
CA TYR A 128 -14.24 6.10 -2.36
C TYR A 128 -15.09 7.26 -2.84
N ARG A 129 -15.95 7.81 -1.98
CA ARG A 129 -16.53 9.14 -2.22
C ARG A 129 -15.37 10.14 -2.29
N LYS A 130 -15.32 10.96 -3.33
CA LYS A 130 -14.17 11.85 -3.61
C LYS A 130 -13.89 12.80 -2.43
N GLU A 131 -14.96 13.36 -1.86
CA GLU A 131 -14.93 14.27 -0.70
C GLU A 131 -14.27 13.66 0.53
N LEU A 132 -14.33 12.32 0.68
CA LEU A 132 -13.61 11.61 1.73
C LEU A 132 -12.10 11.88 1.69
N ILE A 133 -11.55 12.09 0.49
CA ILE A 133 -10.13 12.31 0.27
C ILE A 133 -9.82 13.80 0.29
N THR A 134 -10.57 14.60 -0.49
CA THR A 134 -10.30 16.03 -0.65
C THR A 134 -10.54 16.82 0.62
N ASP A 135 -11.67 16.59 1.30
CA ASP A 135 -12.08 17.42 2.46
C ASP A 135 -11.26 17.07 3.69
N ASN A 136 -10.77 15.83 3.76
CA ASN A 136 -9.82 15.40 4.77
C ASN A 136 -8.37 15.79 4.45
N GLY A 137 -8.09 16.46 3.33
CA GLY A 137 -6.74 16.88 2.93
C GLY A 137 -5.75 15.70 2.83
N LEU A 138 -6.24 14.57 2.33
CA LEU A 138 -5.46 13.35 2.12
C LEU A 138 -4.82 13.37 0.73
N PHE A 139 -3.55 13.02 0.64
CA PHE A 139 -2.80 13.02 -0.62
C PHE A 139 -1.74 11.91 -0.63
N PHE A 140 -1.35 11.48 -1.83
CA PHE A 140 -0.23 10.56 -2.00
C PHE A 140 1.07 11.36 -1.98
N PRO A 141 2.07 11.04 -1.14
CA PRO A 141 3.34 11.75 -1.15
C PRO A 141 4.05 11.59 -2.50
N GLU A 142 4.45 12.70 -3.10
CA GLU A 142 5.14 12.70 -4.39
C GLU A 142 6.56 12.20 -4.28
N LYS A 143 7.05 11.52 -5.32
CA LYS A 143 8.43 11.00 -5.42
C LYS A 143 8.84 10.07 -4.25
N VAL A 144 7.87 9.54 -3.51
CA VAL A 144 8.05 8.54 -2.46
C VAL A 144 7.61 7.18 -3.00
N PHE A 145 8.38 6.12 -2.70
CA PHE A 145 7.96 4.74 -2.95
C PHE A 145 7.09 4.26 -1.80
N TYR A 146 6.10 3.40 -2.09
CA TYR A 146 5.09 2.98 -1.10
C TYR A 146 4.21 4.16 -0.66
N GLU A 147 3.94 5.07 -1.58
CA GLU A 147 3.11 6.26 -1.39
C GLU A 147 1.67 5.93 -1.01
N ASP A 148 1.15 4.80 -1.49
CA ASP A 148 -0.15 4.26 -1.12
C ASP A 148 -0.25 3.97 0.37
N ASN A 149 0.78 3.36 0.97
CA ASN A 149 0.87 3.08 2.40
C ASN A 149 0.86 4.35 3.26
N ALA A 150 1.14 5.51 2.68
CA ALA A 150 1.09 6.78 3.41
C ALA A 150 -0.33 7.27 3.68
N VAL A 151 -1.32 6.80 2.89
CA VAL A 151 -2.64 7.44 2.85
C VAL A 151 -3.80 6.44 2.88
N ALA A 152 -3.62 5.21 2.38
CA ALA A 152 -4.71 4.23 2.21
C ALA A 152 -5.48 3.97 3.51
N LEU A 153 -4.76 3.70 4.61
CA LEU A 153 -5.40 3.42 5.90
C LEU A 153 -6.10 4.67 6.47
N ALA A 154 -5.53 5.86 6.27
CA ALA A 154 -6.18 7.10 6.69
C ALA A 154 -7.48 7.35 5.89
N MET A 155 -7.48 7.13 4.58
CA MET A 155 -8.69 7.19 3.75
C MET A 155 -9.74 6.20 4.26
N GLN A 156 -9.36 4.92 4.44
CA GLN A 156 -10.28 3.86 4.82
C GLN A 156 -10.89 4.05 6.22
N LEU A 157 -10.11 4.57 7.18
CA LEU A 157 -10.61 4.84 8.53
C LEU A 157 -11.42 6.13 8.63
N SER A 158 -11.26 7.06 7.69
CA SER A 158 -12.06 8.29 7.63
C SER A 158 -13.48 8.04 7.13
N ALA A 159 -13.71 6.94 6.41
CA ALA A 159 -15.04 6.58 5.89
C ALA A 159 -16.04 6.46 7.03
N LYS A 160 -17.20 7.12 6.92
CA LYS A 160 -18.30 7.15 7.89
C LYS A 160 -19.25 5.97 7.70
N THR A 161 -19.54 5.61 6.45
CA THR A 161 -20.44 4.50 6.07
C THR A 161 -19.72 3.49 5.17
N PRO A 162 -18.62 2.87 5.65
CA PRO A 162 -17.91 1.88 4.85
C PRO A 162 -18.72 0.59 4.71
N VAL A 163 -18.68 0.01 3.52
CA VAL A 163 -19.32 -1.26 3.16
C VAL A 163 -18.26 -2.20 2.58
N LYS A 164 -18.34 -3.49 2.91
CA LYS A 164 -17.56 -4.56 2.27
C LYS A 164 -18.49 -5.46 1.47
N ILE A 165 -18.09 -5.79 0.24
CA ILE A 165 -18.73 -6.82 -0.60
C ILE A 165 -17.70 -7.90 -0.97
N ASN A 166 -18.10 -9.17 -0.98
CA ASN A 166 -17.22 -10.29 -1.35
C ASN A 166 -17.20 -10.55 -2.85
N GLU A 167 -16.85 -9.53 -3.61
CA GLU A 167 -16.78 -9.59 -5.07
C GLU A 167 -15.35 -9.28 -5.49
N ALA A 168 -14.73 -10.17 -6.26
CA ALA A 168 -13.41 -9.97 -6.84
C ALA A 168 -13.48 -8.99 -8.03
N LEU A 169 -13.64 -7.70 -7.74
CA LEU A 169 -13.87 -6.66 -8.75
C LEU A 169 -12.59 -6.11 -9.37
N TYR A 170 -11.45 -6.31 -8.71
CA TYR A 170 -10.14 -5.90 -9.19
C TYR A 170 -9.34 -7.10 -9.70
N LEU A 171 -8.67 -6.95 -10.83
CA LEU A 171 -7.83 -7.98 -11.43
C LEU A 171 -6.38 -7.53 -11.31
N TYR A 172 -5.66 -8.13 -10.36
CA TYR A 172 -4.26 -7.82 -10.07
C TYR A 172 -3.32 -8.68 -10.90
N ARG A 173 -2.47 -8.05 -11.72
CA ARG A 173 -1.52 -8.73 -12.59
C ARG A 173 -0.32 -9.23 -11.79
N PHE A 174 0.01 -10.51 -11.93
CA PHE A 174 1.11 -11.12 -11.15
C PHE A 174 2.28 -11.64 -11.97
N ASP A 175 2.17 -11.67 -13.30
CA ASP A 175 3.21 -12.15 -14.23
C ASP A 175 4.21 -11.06 -14.66
N ASN A 176 4.14 -9.88 -14.03
CA ASN A 176 5.09 -8.77 -14.23
C ASN A 176 6.31 -8.86 -13.28
N LEU A 177 7.48 -8.43 -13.76
CA LEU A 177 8.65 -8.23 -12.91
C LEU A 177 8.46 -6.97 -12.05
N SER A 178 7.92 -7.12 -10.84
CA SER A 178 7.74 -5.97 -9.95
C SER A 178 9.08 -5.34 -9.54
N VAL A 179 9.25 -4.04 -9.83
CA VAL A 179 10.40 -3.21 -9.41
C VAL A 179 10.66 -3.31 -7.90
N THR A 180 9.60 -3.50 -7.11
CA THR A 180 9.67 -3.61 -5.64
C THR A 180 10.32 -4.90 -5.14
N ARG A 181 10.58 -5.91 -6.00
CA ARG A 181 11.17 -7.20 -5.61
C ARG A 181 12.68 -7.26 -5.83
N SER A 182 13.28 -6.20 -6.37
CA SER A 182 14.73 -6.08 -6.57
C SER A 182 15.51 -6.10 -5.24
N THR A 183 16.66 -6.79 -5.27
CA THR A 183 17.66 -6.80 -4.19
C THR A 183 18.51 -5.53 -4.24
N ASN A 184 19.11 -5.13 -3.13
CA ASN A 184 19.93 -3.91 -2.98
C ASN A 184 19.26 -2.58 -3.37
N ASN A 185 17.94 -2.56 -3.51
CA ASN A 185 17.22 -1.36 -3.89
C ASN A 185 16.92 -0.46 -2.68
N TYR A 186 17.58 0.70 -2.60
CA TYR A 186 17.40 1.66 -1.50
C TYR A 186 16.04 2.38 -1.51
N HIS A 187 15.28 2.34 -2.62
CA HIS A 187 13.89 2.80 -2.65
C HIS A 187 13.00 2.01 -1.68
N PHE A 188 13.43 0.81 -1.26
CA PHE A 188 12.83 0.06 -0.17
C PHE A 188 12.55 0.92 1.08
N PHE A 189 13.46 1.85 1.42
CA PHE A 189 13.33 2.71 2.59
C PHE A 189 12.32 3.86 2.44
N GLY A 190 11.71 4.06 1.27
CA GLY A 190 10.61 5.00 1.07
C GLY A 190 9.45 4.77 2.04
N ARG A 191 9.19 3.51 2.40
CA ARG A 191 8.20 3.11 3.42
C ARG A 191 8.35 3.81 4.77
N LEU A 192 9.56 4.24 5.12
CA LEU A 192 9.80 4.94 6.38
C LEU A 192 9.13 6.31 6.36
N ALA A 193 9.25 7.03 5.24
CA ALA A 193 8.57 8.29 5.04
C ALA A 193 7.05 8.05 4.99
N SER A 194 6.59 7.08 4.21
CA SER A 194 5.16 6.74 4.12
C SER A 194 4.51 6.45 5.46
N ALA A 195 5.15 5.63 6.31
CA ALA A 195 4.61 5.32 7.62
C ALA A 195 4.59 6.52 8.58
N VAL A 196 5.53 7.47 8.48
CA VAL A 196 5.47 8.73 9.24
C VAL A 196 4.34 9.61 8.73
N THR A 197 4.22 9.78 7.41
CA THR A 197 3.13 10.53 6.79
C THR A 197 1.75 9.96 7.16
N LEU A 198 1.61 8.63 7.18
CA LEU A 198 0.39 7.98 7.63
C LEU A 198 0.05 8.35 9.09
N MET A 199 1.04 8.31 9.97
CA MET A 199 0.84 8.68 11.38
C MET A 199 0.42 10.14 11.53
N ASP A 200 1.00 11.04 10.73
CA ASP A 200 0.65 12.46 10.75
C ASP A 200 -0.78 12.69 10.25
N HIS A 201 -1.20 12.00 9.18
CA HIS A 201 -2.60 12.02 8.73
C HIS A 201 -3.56 11.51 9.80
N LEU A 202 -3.28 10.34 10.39
CA LEU A 202 -4.15 9.73 11.40
C LEU A 202 -4.26 10.60 12.66
N LYS A 203 -3.18 11.27 13.08
CA LYS A 203 -3.20 12.21 14.20
C LYS A 203 -4.00 13.46 13.87
N ARG A 204 -3.75 14.07 12.70
CA ARG A 204 -4.47 15.26 12.23
C ARG A 204 -5.97 15.04 12.15
N LEU A 205 -6.39 13.83 11.74
CA LEU A 205 -7.79 13.44 11.62
C LEU A 205 -8.42 12.98 12.94
N GLY A 206 -7.67 12.98 14.06
CA GLY A 206 -8.16 12.49 15.35
C GLY A 206 -8.38 10.97 15.43
N LEU A 207 -8.04 10.23 14.37
CA LEU A 207 -8.20 8.77 14.28
C LEU A 207 -7.14 8.02 15.08
N TYR A 208 -5.99 8.67 15.32
CA TYR A 208 -4.87 8.04 16.01
C TYR A 208 -5.23 7.60 17.43
N GLU A 209 -5.77 8.49 18.25
CA GLU A 209 -6.08 8.17 19.66
C GLU A 209 -7.15 7.07 19.77
N ARG A 210 -8.15 7.09 18.87
CA ARG A 210 -9.21 6.08 18.82
C ARG A 210 -8.67 4.66 18.63
N TYR A 211 -7.63 4.50 17.82
CA TYR A 211 -7.06 3.19 17.48
C TYR A 211 -5.60 3.03 17.93
N ARG A 212 -5.15 3.84 18.90
CA ARG A 212 -3.73 4.03 19.23
C ARG A 212 -2.95 2.75 19.37
N LYS A 213 -3.40 1.82 20.22
CA LYS A 213 -2.71 0.54 20.45
C LYS A 213 -2.49 -0.25 19.16
N LYS A 214 -3.48 -0.24 18.26
CA LYS A 214 -3.44 -0.99 17.01
C LYS A 214 -2.60 -0.27 15.95
N LEU A 215 -2.74 1.05 15.85
CA LEU A 215 -1.92 1.89 14.96
C LEU A 215 -0.44 1.89 15.35
N ASP A 216 -0.13 1.95 16.64
CA ASP A 216 1.22 1.76 17.17
C ASP A 216 1.78 0.41 16.70
N PHE A 217 0.99 -0.65 16.79
CA PHE A 217 1.42 -1.97 16.33
C PHE A 217 1.62 -2.05 14.81
N ILE A 218 0.75 -1.41 14.02
CA ILE A 218 0.93 -1.28 12.57
C ILE A 218 2.24 -0.53 12.26
N PHE A 219 2.52 0.57 12.96
CA PHE A 219 3.78 1.30 12.82
C PHE A 219 4.98 0.43 13.22
N ILE A 220 4.92 -0.26 14.36
CA ILE A 220 5.96 -1.21 14.80
C ILE A 220 6.21 -2.27 13.72
N ASN A 221 5.16 -2.82 13.11
CA ASN A 221 5.33 -3.88 12.13
C ASN A 221 5.86 -3.35 10.78
N GLN A 222 5.20 -2.33 10.22
CA GLN A 222 5.49 -1.80 8.90
C GLN A 222 6.75 -0.92 8.87
N TYR A 223 6.87 0.05 9.79
CA TYR A 223 8.04 0.93 9.86
C TYR A 223 9.26 0.18 10.42
N PHE A 224 9.11 -0.48 11.58
CA PHE A 224 10.26 -0.99 12.33
C PHE A 224 10.62 -2.43 11.91
N THR A 225 9.78 -3.41 12.17
CA THR A 225 10.08 -4.84 11.98
C THR A 225 10.43 -5.16 10.52
N HIS A 226 9.58 -4.79 9.57
CA HIS A 226 9.82 -5.06 8.15
C HIS A 226 11.08 -4.37 7.62
N SER A 227 11.40 -3.16 8.09
CA SER A 227 12.59 -2.44 7.65
C SER A 227 13.88 -2.99 8.25
N ILE A 228 13.87 -3.40 9.51
CA ILE A 228 15.00 -4.10 10.16
C ILE A 228 15.29 -5.43 9.44
N PHE A 229 14.25 -6.23 9.17
CA PHE A 229 14.41 -7.47 8.42
C PHE A 229 14.85 -7.20 6.98
N GLY A 230 14.31 -6.17 6.35
CA GLY A 230 14.72 -5.72 5.03
C GLY A 230 16.22 -5.42 4.92
N CYS A 231 16.79 -4.70 5.88
CA CYS A 231 18.23 -4.41 5.95
C CYS A 231 19.10 -5.67 5.87
N ILE A 232 18.62 -6.80 6.39
CA ILE A 232 19.38 -8.05 6.48
C ILE A 232 19.12 -8.92 5.25
N TYR A 233 17.85 -9.09 4.87
CA TYR A 233 17.47 -10.09 3.89
C TYR A 233 17.44 -9.57 2.45
N ARG A 234 17.28 -8.25 2.25
CA ARG A 234 17.14 -7.65 0.91
C ARG A 234 18.40 -7.00 0.36
N PHE A 235 19.45 -6.86 1.18
CA PHE A 235 20.71 -6.26 0.80
C PHE A 235 21.86 -7.25 1.01
N ASP A 236 22.89 -7.19 0.18
CA ASP A 236 24.06 -8.08 0.31
C ASP A 236 24.90 -7.73 1.53
N ARG A 237 24.97 -6.44 1.85
CA ARG A 237 25.56 -5.92 3.09
C ARG A 237 24.49 -5.16 3.86
N VAL A 238 24.51 -5.27 5.19
CA VAL A 238 23.55 -4.54 6.03
C VAL A 238 23.79 -3.03 5.88
N PRO A 239 22.80 -2.23 5.43
CA PRO A 239 22.92 -0.79 5.33
C PRO A 239 22.84 -0.16 6.74
N MET A 240 23.97 -0.15 7.46
CA MET A 240 24.02 0.21 8.88
C MET A 240 23.51 1.62 9.19
N LEU A 241 23.70 2.60 8.29
CA LEU A 241 23.15 3.94 8.46
C LEU A 241 21.62 3.91 8.52
N ARG A 242 20.97 3.17 7.61
CA ARG A 242 19.52 3.01 7.57
C ARG A 242 19.02 2.19 8.76
N HIS A 243 19.70 1.09 9.09
CA HIS A 243 19.38 0.28 10.28
C HIS A 243 19.41 1.11 11.57
N ASN A 244 20.47 1.90 11.78
CA ASN A 244 20.59 2.79 12.94
C ASN A 244 19.53 3.90 12.93
N TYR A 245 19.22 4.47 11.77
CA TYR A 245 18.16 5.46 11.63
C TYR A 245 16.80 4.89 12.06
N ILE A 246 16.43 3.71 11.56
CA ILE A 246 15.19 3.01 11.93
C ILE A 246 15.11 2.80 13.45
N ARG A 247 16.20 2.34 14.07
CA ARG A 247 16.29 2.13 15.52
C ARG A 247 16.11 3.43 16.31
N LYS A 248 16.72 4.53 15.87
CA LYS A 248 16.57 5.83 16.54
C LYS A 248 15.14 6.36 16.40
N THR A 249 14.52 6.22 15.23
CA THR A 249 13.17 6.74 14.98
C THR A 249 12.12 5.99 15.79
N ILE A 250 12.17 4.65 15.87
CA ILE A 250 11.20 3.93 16.68
C ILE A 250 11.29 4.34 18.16
N SER A 251 12.50 4.57 18.69
CA SER A 251 12.68 5.05 20.06
C SER A 251 12.15 6.46 20.29
N ARG A 252 12.14 7.32 19.27
CA ARG A 252 11.58 8.68 19.36
C ARG A 252 10.05 8.68 19.31
N HIS A 253 9.46 7.91 18.39
CA HIS A 253 8.01 7.91 18.20
C HIS A 253 7.28 6.99 19.19
N LEU A 254 7.88 5.85 19.54
CA LEU A 254 7.31 4.81 20.40
C LEU A 254 8.41 4.25 21.34
N PRO A 255 8.87 5.01 22.35
CA PRO A 255 9.94 4.57 23.26
C PRO A 255 9.62 3.22 23.92
N ASP A 256 8.37 3.04 24.33
CA ASP A 256 7.88 1.83 25.00
C ASP A 256 7.17 0.87 24.06
N TYR A 257 7.56 0.80 22.78
CA TYR A 257 6.88 -0.05 21.78
C TYR A 257 6.78 -1.53 22.20
N ARG A 258 7.71 -2.02 23.04
CA ARG A 258 7.69 -3.39 23.60
C ARG A 258 6.55 -3.62 24.60
N SER A 259 6.02 -2.55 25.19
CA SER A 259 4.89 -2.61 26.11
C SER A 259 3.55 -2.82 25.39
N ASN A 260 3.50 -2.52 24.08
CA ASN A 260 2.29 -2.59 23.26
C ASN A 260 1.66 -4.00 23.34
N PRO A 261 0.34 -4.12 23.60
CA PRO A 261 -0.30 -5.40 23.85
C PRO A 261 -0.23 -6.34 22.63
N TYR A 262 -0.33 -5.82 21.41
CA TYR A 262 -0.21 -6.62 20.20
C TYR A 262 1.22 -7.08 19.95
N PHE A 263 2.22 -6.26 20.30
CA PHE A 263 3.63 -6.68 20.27
C PHE A 263 3.91 -7.75 21.33
N LYS A 264 3.38 -7.60 22.55
CA LYS A 264 3.53 -8.58 23.63
C LYS A 264 2.94 -9.94 23.26
N ALA A 265 1.77 -9.94 22.61
CA ALA A 265 1.07 -11.12 22.16
C ALA A 265 1.81 -11.89 21.03
N GLN A 266 2.82 -11.28 20.39
CA GLN A 266 3.62 -11.99 19.39
C GLN A 266 4.36 -13.19 20.02
N PRO A 267 4.52 -14.30 19.27
CA PRO A 267 5.27 -15.46 19.74
C PRO A 267 6.69 -15.09 20.20
N LEU A 268 7.19 -15.76 21.24
CA LEU A 268 8.54 -15.50 21.79
C LEU A 268 9.63 -15.58 20.71
N ARG A 269 9.53 -16.57 19.81
CA ARG A 269 10.43 -16.71 18.65
C ARG A 269 10.48 -15.45 17.77
N MET A 270 9.36 -14.77 17.57
CA MET A 270 9.29 -13.56 16.76
C MET A 270 9.95 -12.39 17.49
N LYS A 271 9.65 -12.23 18.78
CA LYS A 271 10.25 -11.18 19.62
C LYS A 271 11.78 -11.34 19.72
N LEU A 272 12.26 -12.57 19.91
CA LEU A 272 13.69 -12.89 19.93
C LEU A 272 14.36 -12.65 18.57
N LYS A 273 13.67 -13.01 17.48
CA LYS A 273 14.13 -12.70 16.12
C LYS A 273 14.31 -11.19 15.93
N ILE A 274 13.30 -10.39 16.26
CA ILE A 274 13.40 -8.92 16.18
C ILE A 274 14.58 -8.42 17.04
N PHE A 275 14.69 -8.88 18.28
CA PHE A 275 15.78 -8.49 19.19
C PHE A 275 17.17 -8.76 18.59
N THR A 276 17.42 -9.97 18.10
CA THR A 276 18.72 -10.35 17.53
C THR A 276 19.04 -9.59 16.25
N HIS A 277 18.03 -9.29 15.42
CA HIS A 277 18.19 -8.52 14.18
C HIS A 277 18.48 -7.04 14.45
N VAL A 278 17.99 -6.51 15.58
CA VAL A 278 18.32 -5.15 16.03
C VAL A 278 19.70 -5.11 16.67
N ARG A 279 20.04 -6.07 17.53
CA ARG A 279 21.29 -6.04 18.32
C ARG A 279 22.52 -6.50 17.53
N PHE A 280 22.37 -7.51 16.68
CA PHE A 280 23.47 -8.19 15.99
C PHE A 280 23.24 -8.33 14.47
N PRO A 281 22.87 -7.25 13.73
CA PRO A 281 22.42 -7.36 12.35
C PRO A 281 23.46 -7.97 11.39
N ARG A 282 24.75 -7.64 11.57
CA ARG A 282 25.85 -8.17 10.75
C ARG A 282 26.07 -9.66 10.98
N LEU A 283 25.99 -10.12 12.24
CA LEU A 283 26.09 -11.54 12.58
C LEU A 283 24.92 -12.33 11.99
N ILE A 284 23.69 -11.82 12.13
CA ILE A 284 22.51 -12.44 11.50
C ILE A 284 22.66 -12.52 9.97
N LYS A 285 23.18 -11.46 9.33
CA LYS A 285 23.46 -11.46 7.90
C LYS A 285 24.47 -12.54 7.51
N LEU A 286 25.56 -12.66 8.26
CA LEU A 286 26.56 -13.70 8.04
C LEU A 286 25.94 -15.09 8.12
N MET A 287 25.21 -15.39 9.20
CA MET A 287 24.52 -16.68 9.37
C MET A 287 23.51 -16.95 8.24
N SER A 288 22.74 -15.93 7.82
CA SER A 288 21.80 -16.04 6.70
C SER A 288 22.48 -16.35 5.36
N ASN A 289 23.68 -15.81 5.14
CA ASN A 289 24.45 -16.10 3.92
C ASN A 289 25.05 -17.51 3.97
N VAL A 290 25.55 -17.96 5.12
CA VAL A 290 26.06 -19.33 5.31
C VAL A 290 24.94 -20.36 5.07
N SER A 291 23.78 -20.18 5.71
CA SER A 291 22.62 -21.06 5.54
C SER A 291 22.17 -21.16 4.07
N ARG A 292 22.15 -20.04 3.33
CA ARG A 292 21.84 -20.03 1.89
C ARG A 292 22.86 -20.78 1.05
N ARG A 293 24.16 -20.68 1.38
CA ARG A 293 25.21 -21.41 0.68
C ARG A 293 25.11 -22.92 0.92
N LEU A 294 24.85 -23.33 2.16
CA LEU A 294 24.67 -24.75 2.49
C LEU A 294 23.46 -25.36 1.77
N HIS A 295 22.33 -24.65 1.70
CA HIS A 295 21.18 -25.11 0.91
C HIS A 295 21.52 -25.28 -0.58
N ARG A 296 22.24 -24.34 -1.19
CA ARG A 296 22.66 -24.42 -2.60
C ARG A 296 23.70 -25.50 -2.89
N ALA A 297 24.46 -25.93 -1.89
CA ALA A 297 25.47 -26.98 -2.04
C ALA A 297 24.90 -28.39 -1.86
N GLY A 298 23.70 -28.52 -1.29
CA GLY A 298 23.00 -29.80 -1.09
C GLY A 298 21.81 -30.02 -2.03
N SER A 299 21.66 -29.18 -3.07
CA SER A 299 20.69 -29.32 -4.16
C SER A 299 21.44 -29.38 -5.49
#